data_AF-A0A1Q3FKL9-F1
#
_entry.id   AF-A0A1Q3FKL9-F1
#
_cell.length_a   1.000
_cell.length_b   1.000
_cell.length_c   1.000
_cell.angle_alpha   90.00
_cell.angle_beta   90.00
_cell.angle_gamma   90.00
#
_symmetry.space_group_name_H-M   'P 1'
#
loop_
_entity.id
_entity.type
_entity.pdbx_description
1 polymer ?
#
loop_
_entity_poly.entity_id
_entity_poly.type
_entity_poly.pdbx_seq_one_letter_code
_entity_poly.pdbx_strand_id
1 'polypeptide(L)'
;MSYLRVMVRPARSARAIYAGTTWHSPPEKIQTTPATRNFSMDSTVTSLWTSISQSTPVAYVQQSLITIHDFTGLPWWASIILSTVLMRSFVTLPLAIYQNKIVARLEKISLEMPDIVKELKLETAYAIKKFNWTEQEARITYNRSLKKQWDKLVIRENCHPAKTMIVLWGQIPLWVMMSVSFRNMVHMLPDPGSIEAQITFTELTLGGFGWIPNLTEVDHSLILPVAMGLINLAIIEMQNAARTRESSKLQRIFTNVFRGLSILMVPVAATVPSCLSLYWVTSSAYGLCQNLILMSPRVKRLVGVPQVPSELANPYQHVRQKFAQRGNALLSKVGLNSK
;
A
#
# COMPACT_ATOMS: atom_id res chain seq x y z
N MET A 1 61.64 -20.48 -17.85
CA MET A 1 60.41 -19.69 -17.63
C MET A 1 60.51 -18.42 -18.43
N SER A 2 59.48 -18.17 -19.23
CA SER A 2 59.50 -17.42 -20.48
C SER A 2 59.70 -15.90 -20.31
N TYR A 3 60.57 -15.33 -21.15
CA TYR A 3 60.76 -13.89 -21.35
C TYR A 3 60.30 -13.47 -22.76
N LEU A 4 59.75 -12.26 -22.81
CA LEU A 4 59.32 -11.46 -23.97
C LEU A 4 60.24 -11.52 -25.21
N ARG A 5 59.63 -11.56 -26.42
CA ARG A 5 60.12 -10.77 -27.56
C ARG A 5 59.05 -10.55 -28.65
N VAL A 6 59.00 -9.30 -29.13
CA VAL A 6 58.25 -8.76 -30.28
C VAL A 6 59.00 -9.05 -31.60
N MET A 7 58.28 -9.36 -32.70
CA MET A 7 58.66 -9.18 -34.13
C MET A 7 57.36 -9.19 -34.97
N VAL A 8 56.88 -8.09 -35.59
CA VAL A 8 57.24 -7.46 -36.88
C VAL A 8 57.03 -8.35 -38.14
N ARG A 9 55.92 -8.06 -38.87
CA ARG A 9 55.59 -8.04 -40.34
C ARG A 9 56.49 -8.82 -41.34
N PRO A 10 55.96 -9.40 -42.46
CA PRO A 10 55.47 -8.61 -43.61
C PRO A 10 54.38 -9.24 -44.54
N ALA A 11 54.01 -8.46 -45.55
CA ALA A 11 52.96 -8.64 -46.56
C ALA A 11 53.17 -9.80 -47.56
N ARG A 12 52.07 -10.31 -48.13
CA ARG A 12 52.07 -11.05 -49.41
C ARG A 12 50.90 -10.63 -50.32
N SER A 13 51.30 -9.94 -51.39
CA SER A 13 50.76 -9.90 -52.76
C SER A 13 49.83 -11.05 -53.19
N ALA A 14 48.74 -10.71 -53.90
CA ALA A 14 48.43 -11.33 -55.21
C ALA A 14 47.41 -10.50 -56.02
N ARG A 15 47.93 -9.98 -57.15
CA ARG A 15 47.32 -9.65 -58.46
C ARG A 15 45.80 -9.73 -58.65
N ALA A 16 45.31 -8.63 -59.23
CA ALA A 16 44.07 -8.50 -59.98
C ALA A 16 44.00 -9.47 -61.17
N ILE A 17 42.80 -10.03 -61.37
CA ILE A 17 42.34 -10.66 -62.61
C ILE A 17 41.10 -9.89 -63.09
N TYR A 18 41.03 -9.74 -64.40
CA TYR A 18 40.26 -8.79 -65.19
C TYR A 18 38.73 -8.95 -65.16
N ALA A 19 38.08 -7.79 -65.29
CA ALA A 19 36.93 -7.45 -66.15
C ALA A 19 35.77 -8.45 -66.29
N GLY A 20 34.62 -8.05 -65.74
CA GLY A 20 33.30 -8.51 -66.13
C GLY A 20 32.28 -7.38 -65.91
N THR A 21 31.95 -6.68 -66.98
CA THR A 21 31.06 -5.51 -67.03
C THR A 21 29.61 -5.94 -66.82
N THR A 22 28.97 -5.50 -65.74
CA THR A 22 27.51 -5.30 -65.72
C THR A 22 27.20 -3.99 -64.99
N TRP A 23 26.41 -3.15 -65.65
CA TRP A 23 26.08 -1.79 -65.22
C TRP A 23 25.27 -1.80 -63.93
N HIS A 24 25.77 -1.10 -62.91
CA HIS A 24 25.09 -0.88 -61.64
C HIS A 24 23.91 0.10 -61.82
N SER A 25 22.70 -0.34 -61.51
CA SER A 25 21.64 0.58 -61.07
C SER A 25 22.08 1.21 -59.73
N PRO A 26 21.91 2.53 -59.52
CA PRO A 26 22.25 3.12 -58.23
C PRO A 26 21.37 2.50 -57.14
N PRO A 27 21.91 2.15 -55.96
CA PRO A 27 21.09 1.65 -54.87
C PRO A 27 20.09 2.74 -54.47
N GLU A 28 18.82 2.37 -54.48
CA GLU A 28 17.74 3.17 -53.92
C GLU A 28 18.14 3.55 -52.49
N LYS A 29 18.26 4.86 -52.23
CA LYS A 29 18.55 5.36 -50.88
C LYS A 29 17.42 4.88 -49.99
N ILE A 30 17.68 3.90 -49.14
CA ILE A 30 16.81 3.54 -48.02
C ILE A 30 16.68 4.82 -47.20
N GLN A 31 15.55 5.51 -47.36
CA GLN A 31 15.13 6.56 -46.46
C GLN A 31 14.79 5.88 -45.14
N THR A 32 15.80 5.68 -44.30
CA THR A 32 15.58 5.40 -42.88
C THR A 32 15.00 6.67 -42.29
N THR A 33 13.68 6.79 -42.33
CA THR A 33 12.98 7.70 -41.45
C THR A 33 13.42 7.32 -40.03
N PRO A 34 14.05 8.24 -39.26
CA PRO A 34 14.34 7.93 -37.87
C PRO A 34 12.98 7.68 -37.22
N ALA A 35 12.78 6.47 -36.71
CA ALA A 35 11.59 6.13 -35.97
C ALA A 35 11.50 7.06 -34.76
N THR A 36 10.75 8.16 -34.90
CA THR A 36 10.30 8.97 -33.79
C THR A 36 9.48 8.03 -32.91
N ARG A 37 10.09 7.54 -31.84
CA ARG A 37 9.42 6.80 -30.78
C ARG A 37 8.44 7.77 -30.14
N ASN A 38 7.25 7.87 -30.69
CA ASN A 38 6.14 8.54 -30.05
C ASN A 38 5.78 7.70 -28.82
N PHE A 39 6.31 8.12 -27.67
CA PHE A 39 6.02 7.50 -26.39
C PHE A 39 4.56 7.79 -26.06
N SER A 40 3.65 6.92 -26.50
CA SER A 40 2.24 7.01 -26.12
C SER A 40 2.10 6.51 -24.68
N MET A 41 1.66 7.40 -23.80
CA MET A 41 1.37 7.04 -22.41
C MET A 41 0.25 5.98 -22.35
N ASP A 42 -0.69 6.02 -23.28
CA ASP A 42 -1.81 5.08 -23.36
C ASP A 42 -1.34 3.65 -23.68
N SER A 43 -0.39 3.49 -24.60
CA SER A 43 0.16 2.17 -24.92
C SER A 43 0.97 1.59 -23.76
N THR A 44 1.69 2.45 -23.02
CA THR A 44 2.44 2.06 -21.83
C THR A 44 1.52 1.62 -20.70
N VAL A 45 0.46 2.38 -20.41
CA VAL A 45 -0.53 2.06 -19.39
C VAL A 45 -1.29 0.78 -19.75
N THR A 46 -1.70 0.62 -21.01
CA THR A 46 -2.38 -0.58 -21.48
C THR A 46 -1.49 -1.82 -21.36
N SER A 47 -0.22 -1.71 -21.74
CA SER A 47 0.75 -2.80 -21.61
C SER A 47 0.96 -3.21 -20.14
N LEU A 48 1.13 -2.23 -19.25
CA LEU A 48 1.24 -2.48 -17.80
C LEU A 48 -0.02 -3.14 -17.25
N TRP A 49 -1.21 -2.65 -17.64
CA TRP A 49 -2.48 -3.22 -17.23
C TRP A 49 -2.62 -4.68 -17.66
N THR A 50 -2.37 -4.98 -18.93
CA THR A 50 -2.43 -6.35 -19.47
C THR A 50 -1.44 -7.26 -18.76
N SER A 51 -0.22 -6.78 -18.49
CA SER A 51 0.79 -7.55 -17.77
C SER A 51 0.35 -7.91 -16.34
N ILE A 52 -0.32 -7.00 -15.63
CA ILE A 52 -0.86 -7.27 -14.28
C ILE A 52 -2.08 -8.19 -14.38
N SER A 53 -3.01 -7.91 -15.29
CA SER A 53 -4.24 -8.68 -15.51
C SER A 53 -3.97 -10.15 -15.84
N GLN A 54 -2.96 -10.42 -16.67
CA GLN A 54 -2.59 -11.77 -17.10
C GLN A 54 -1.48 -12.38 -16.23
N SER A 55 -1.14 -11.74 -15.11
CA SER A 55 -0.12 -12.27 -14.21
C SER A 55 -0.60 -13.53 -13.48
N THR A 56 0.33 -14.45 -13.21
CA THR A 56 0.02 -15.70 -12.51
C THR A 56 -0.62 -15.50 -11.13
N PRO A 57 -0.23 -14.49 -10.31
CA PRO A 57 -0.89 -14.28 -9.01
C PRO A 57 -2.35 -13.86 -9.14
N VAL A 58 -2.69 -13.04 -10.14
CA VAL A 58 -4.08 -12.64 -10.41
C VAL A 58 -4.92 -13.83 -10.85
N ALA A 59 -4.36 -14.71 -11.69
CA ALA A 59 -5.04 -15.95 -12.09
C ALA A 59 -5.32 -16.87 -10.89
N TYR A 60 -4.37 -17.04 -9.97
CA TYR A 60 -4.60 -17.82 -8.74
C TYR A 60 -5.68 -17.21 -7.84
N VAL A 61 -5.69 -15.88 -7.70
CA VAL A 61 -6.73 -15.19 -6.93
C VAL A 61 -8.10 -15.38 -7.58
N GLN A 62 -8.20 -15.22 -8.89
CA GLN A 62 -9.43 -15.45 -9.65
C GLN A 62 -9.94 -16.89 -9.48
N GLN A 63 -9.06 -17.88 -9.63
CA GLN A 63 -9.42 -19.28 -9.42
C GLN A 63 -9.88 -19.54 -7.99
N SER A 64 -9.21 -18.95 -7.00
CA SER A 64 -9.59 -19.10 -5.59
C SER A 64 -10.99 -18.53 -5.31
N LEU A 65 -11.35 -17.40 -5.94
CA LEU A 65 -12.68 -16.81 -5.82
C LEU A 65 -13.76 -17.75 -6.38
N ILE A 66 -13.52 -18.32 -7.56
CA ILE A 66 -14.43 -19.28 -8.20
C ILE A 66 -14.53 -20.55 -7.35
N THR A 67 -13.41 -21.12 -6.89
CA THR A 67 -13.43 -22.31 -6.02
C THR A 67 -14.17 -22.06 -4.71
N ILE A 68 -14.05 -20.88 -4.10
CA ILE A 68 -14.83 -20.55 -2.89
C ILE A 68 -16.33 -20.47 -3.22
N HIS A 69 -16.69 -19.88 -4.36
CA HIS A 69 -18.08 -19.83 -4.82
C HIS A 69 -18.64 -21.25 -5.03
N ASP A 70 -17.97 -22.07 -5.84
CA ASP A 70 -18.39 -23.44 -6.19
C ASP A 70 -18.47 -24.34 -4.96
N PHE A 71 -17.49 -24.24 -4.05
CA PHE A 71 -17.45 -25.07 -2.84
C PHE A 71 -18.54 -24.71 -1.84
N THR A 72 -18.88 -23.42 -1.73
CA THR A 72 -19.86 -22.94 -0.73
C THR A 72 -21.29 -22.94 -1.27
N GLY A 73 -21.48 -22.86 -2.58
CA GLY A 73 -22.79 -22.71 -3.23
C GLY A 73 -23.51 -21.41 -2.86
N LEU A 74 -22.79 -20.44 -2.30
CA LEU A 74 -23.35 -19.14 -1.92
C LEU A 74 -23.56 -18.26 -3.15
N PRO A 75 -24.55 -17.35 -3.17
CA PRO A 75 -24.65 -16.37 -4.23
C PRO A 75 -23.40 -15.48 -4.29
N TRP A 76 -23.06 -14.98 -5.49
CA TRP A 76 -21.81 -14.26 -5.73
C TRP A 76 -21.54 -13.11 -4.77
N TRP A 77 -22.54 -12.32 -4.40
CA TRP A 77 -22.36 -11.25 -3.41
C TRP A 77 -21.84 -11.76 -2.05
N ALA A 78 -22.32 -12.92 -1.60
CA ALA A 78 -21.90 -13.55 -0.35
C ALA A 78 -20.52 -14.21 -0.50
N SER A 79 -20.24 -14.84 -1.64
CA SER A 79 -18.90 -15.39 -1.94
C SER A 79 -17.83 -14.30 -1.99
N ILE A 80 -18.14 -13.11 -2.51
CA ILE A 80 -17.26 -11.94 -2.48
C ILE A 80 -16.97 -11.53 -1.03
N ILE A 81 -18.00 -11.42 -0.20
CA ILE A 81 -17.85 -11.04 1.21
C ILE A 81 -16.99 -12.07 1.95
N LEU A 82 -17.32 -13.35 1.80
CA LEU A 82 -16.62 -14.46 2.45
C LEU A 82 -15.15 -14.51 2.03
N SER A 83 -14.88 -14.49 0.73
CA SER A 83 -13.51 -14.49 0.20
C SER A 83 -12.70 -13.32 0.72
N THR A 84 -13.31 -12.14 0.81
CA THR A 84 -12.68 -10.96 1.38
C THR A 84 -12.34 -11.18 2.85
N VAL A 85 -13.30 -11.65 3.66
CA VAL A 85 -13.08 -11.90 5.09
C VAL A 85 -11.99 -12.94 5.32
N LEU A 86 -12.02 -14.06 4.59
CA LEU A 86 -10.99 -15.11 4.67
C LEU A 86 -9.61 -14.55 4.37
N MET A 87 -9.46 -13.86 3.23
CA MET A 87 -8.21 -13.22 2.83
C MET A 87 -7.70 -12.26 3.91
N ARG A 88 -8.57 -11.40 4.45
CA ARG A 88 -8.18 -10.43 5.48
C ARG A 88 -7.84 -11.11 6.81
N SER A 89 -8.51 -12.18 7.18
CA SER A 89 -8.26 -12.94 8.42
C SER A 89 -7.00 -13.77 8.36
N PHE A 90 -6.69 -14.43 7.25
CA PHE A 90 -5.51 -15.28 7.14
C PHE A 90 -4.23 -14.51 6.78
N VAL A 91 -4.34 -13.44 5.98
CA VAL A 91 -3.17 -12.71 5.49
C VAL A 91 -2.98 -11.40 6.25
N THR A 92 -3.98 -10.52 6.22
CA THR A 92 -3.78 -9.15 6.74
C THR A 92 -3.79 -9.08 8.26
N LEU A 93 -4.64 -9.85 8.94
CA LEU A 93 -4.79 -9.77 10.39
C LEU A 93 -3.49 -10.17 11.14
N PRO A 94 -2.80 -11.28 10.81
CA PRO A 94 -1.50 -11.60 11.42
C PRO A 94 -0.45 -10.51 11.19
N LEU A 95 -0.40 -9.95 9.96
CA LEU A 95 0.50 -8.85 9.64
C LEU A 95 0.17 -7.59 10.46
N ALA A 96 -1.11 -7.30 10.67
CA ALA A 96 -1.56 -6.17 11.48
C ALA A 96 -1.22 -6.36 12.96
N ILE A 97 -1.38 -7.57 13.50
CA ILE A 97 -0.94 -7.92 14.86
C ILE A 97 0.58 -7.71 14.99
N TYR A 98 1.35 -8.20 14.01
CA TYR A 98 2.80 -8.02 13.99
C TYR A 98 3.19 -6.54 13.93
N GLN A 99 2.55 -5.74 13.07
CA GLN A 99 2.74 -4.29 13.01
C GLN A 99 2.48 -3.65 14.38
N ASN A 100 1.37 -4.00 15.06
CA ASN A 100 1.04 -3.45 16.38
C ASN A 100 2.12 -3.80 17.43
N LYS A 101 2.71 -5.00 17.37
CA LYS A 101 3.83 -5.39 18.25
C LYS A 101 5.05 -4.50 18.01
N ILE A 102 5.41 -4.24 16.76
CA ILE A 102 6.56 -3.39 16.42
C ILE A 102 6.31 -1.94 16.83
N VAL A 103 5.10 -1.42 16.59
CA VAL A 103 4.72 -0.05 17.00
C VAL A 103 4.79 0.11 18.52
N ALA A 104 4.31 -0.85 19.30
CA ALA A 104 4.41 -0.81 20.76
C ALA A 104 5.88 -0.83 21.26
N ARG A 105 6.76 -1.61 20.62
CA ARG A 105 8.20 -1.62 20.93
C ARG A 105 8.87 -0.29 20.59
N LEU A 106 8.53 0.30 19.43
CA LEU A 106 9.02 1.61 19.02
C LEU A 106 8.57 2.71 20.00
N GLU A 107 7.35 2.63 20.50
CA GLU A 107 6.84 3.55 21.50
C GLU A 107 7.59 3.43 22.83
N LYS A 108 7.90 2.20 23.27
CA LYS A 108 8.70 1.95 24.47
C LYS A 108 10.10 2.58 24.37
N ILE A 109 10.82 2.34 23.27
CA ILE A 109 12.16 2.97 23.10
C ILE A 109 12.06 4.49 22.97
N SER A 110 10.97 5.01 22.39
CA SER A 110 10.73 6.46 22.31
C SER A 110 10.54 7.10 23.69
N LEU A 111 10.14 6.33 24.70
CA LEU A 111 10.03 6.79 26.09
C LEU A 111 11.39 6.74 26.83
N GLU A 112 12.34 5.90 26.40
CA GLU A 112 13.71 5.84 26.94
C GLU A 112 14.61 6.97 26.38
N MET A 113 14.33 7.45 25.18
CA MET A 113 15.14 8.47 24.50
C MET A 113 15.34 9.80 25.24
N PRO A 114 14.36 10.38 25.96
CA PRO A 114 14.53 11.66 26.65
C PRO A 114 15.67 11.66 27.68
N ASP A 115 15.87 10.56 28.40
CA ASP A 115 16.93 10.45 29.41
C ASP A 115 18.32 10.38 28.74
N ILE A 116 18.44 9.59 27.67
CA ILE A 116 19.65 9.52 26.85
C ILE A 116 19.97 10.89 26.22
N VAL A 117 18.94 11.60 25.74
CA VAL A 117 19.08 12.95 25.19
C VAL A 117 19.61 13.92 26.24
N LYS A 118 19.16 13.81 27.50
CA LYS A 118 19.63 14.65 28.61
C LYS A 118 21.10 14.38 28.91
N GLU A 119 21.49 13.12 29.00
CA GLU A 119 22.89 12.70 29.23
C GLU A 119 23.82 13.17 28.10
N LEU A 120 23.46 12.90 26.84
CA LEU A 120 24.24 13.33 25.68
C LEU A 120 24.40 14.85 25.59
N LYS A 121 23.39 15.63 26.02
CA LYS A 121 23.50 17.09 26.08
C LYS A 121 24.50 17.54 27.14
N LEU A 122 24.54 16.89 28.30
CA LEU A 122 25.51 17.18 29.36
C LEU A 122 26.93 16.82 28.90
N GLU A 123 27.12 15.65 28.29
CA GLU A 123 28.41 15.24 27.72
C GLU A 123 28.90 16.22 26.65
N THR A 124 28.01 16.65 25.75
CA THR A 124 28.34 17.60 24.69
C THR A 124 28.70 18.97 25.28
N ALA A 125 27.96 19.45 26.28
CA ALA A 125 28.25 20.72 26.96
C ALA A 125 29.61 20.67 27.70
N TYR A 126 29.93 19.54 28.33
CA TYR A 126 31.24 19.33 28.95
C TYR A 126 32.36 19.30 27.90
N ALA A 127 32.16 18.59 26.77
CA ALA A 127 33.15 18.49 25.70
C ALA A 127 33.44 19.86 25.04
N ILE A 128 32.42 20.69 24.83
CA ILE A 128 32.59 22.06 24.33
C ILE A 128 33.53 22.86 25.25
N LYS A 129 33.31 22.79 26.57
CA LYS A 129 34.13 23.52 27.55
C LYS A 129 35.55 22.98 27.68
N LYS A 130 35.73 21.66 27.60
CA LYS A 130 37.03 21.01 27.82
C LYS A 130 37.93 21.01 26.60
N PHE A 131 37.37 20.80 25.42
CA PHE A 131 38.10 20.61 24.18
C PHE A 131 37.99 21.80 23.21
N ASN A 132 37.32 22.90 23.62
CA ASN A 132 37.07 24.09 22.79
C ASN A 132 36.46 23.74 21.42
N TRP A 133 35.56 22.76 21.38
CA TRP A 133 34.88 22.38 20.15
C TRP A 133 34.07 23.55 19.59
N THR A 134 34.09 23.69 18.26
CA THR A 134 33.19 24.61 17.57
C THR A 134 31.74 24.13 17.68
N GLU A 135 30.78 25.05 17.57
CA GLU A 135 29.34 24.72 17.64
C GLU A 135 28.95 23.69 16.56
N GLN A 136 29.55 23.76 15.37
CA GLN A 136 29.32 22.82 14.29
C GLN A 136 29.81 21.41 14.64
N GLU A 137 31.04 21.28 15.15
CA GLU A 137 31.62 19.98 15.56
C GLU A 137 30.81 19.35 16.69
N ALA A 138 30.40 20.15 17.67
CA ALA A 138 29.55 19.70 18.76
C ALA A 138 28.19 19.18 18.24
N ARG A 139 27.55 19.91 17.31
CA ARG A 139 26.28 19.51 16.71
C ARG A 139 26.39 18.23 15.89
N ILE A 140 27.44 18.09 15.07
CA ILE A 140 27.67 16.89 14.25
C ILE A 140 27.89 15.67 15.16
N THR A 141 28.74 15.82 16.17
CA THR A 141 29.05 14.74 17.12
C THR A 141 27.82 14.36 17.95
N TYR A 142 27.06 15.34 18.44
CA TYR A 142 25.80 15.12 19.15
C TYR A 142 24.80 14.33 18.29
N ASN A 143 24.55 14.76 17.06
CA ASN A 143 23.62 14.09 16.14
C ASN A 143 24.09 12.67 15.80
N ARG A 144 25.40 12.47 15.61
CA ARG A 144 25.99 11.14 15.37
C ARG A 144 25.82 10.22 16.58
N SER A 145 26.07 10.71 17.79
CA SER A 145 25.90 9.96 19.03
C SER A 145 24.43 9.64 19.30
N LEU A 146 23.51 10.59 19.08
CA LEU A 146 22.07 10.36 19.16
C LEU A 146 21.63 9.25 18.21
N LYS A 147 22.03 9.32 16.94
CA LYS A 147 21.70 8.30 15.95
C LYS A 147 22.24 6.93 16.37
N LYS A 148 23.48 6.87 16.87
CA LYS A 148 24.09 5.63 17.37
C LYS A 148 23.31 5.03 18.54
N GLN A 149 22.83 5.84 19.49
CA GLN A 149 22.02 5.35 20.61
C GLN A 149 20.64 4.89 20.12
N TRP A 150 19.99 5.62 19.21
CA TRP A 150 18.74 5.21 18.59
C TRP A 150 18.88 3.86 17.86
N ASP A 151 19.91 3.71 17.03
CA ASP A 151 20.16 2.48 16.28
C ASP A 151 20.42 1.29 17.21
N LYS A 152 21.18 1.51 18.31
CA LYS A 152 21.38 0.48 19.35
C LYS A 152 20.05 0.02 19.97
N LEU A 153 19.15 0.94 20.32
CA LEU A 153 17.84 0.61 20.89
C LEU A 153 16.96 -0.13 19.88
N VAL A 154 16.95 0.32 18.63
CA VAL A 154 16.19 -0.31 17.55
C VAL A 154 16.65 -1.75 17.30
N ILE A 155 17.97 -1.99 17.33
CA ILE A 155 18.56 -3.33 17.19
C ILE A 155 18.24 -4.19 18.41
N ARG A 156 18.39 -3.64 19.63
CA ARG A 156 18.09 -4.32 20.90
C ARG A 156 16.66 -4.86 20.94
N GLU A 157 15.68 -4.04 20.54
CA GLU A 157 14.26 -4.41 20.55
C GLU A 157 13.77 -5.02 19.22
N ASN A 158 14.65 -5.14 18.23
CA ASN A 158 14.37 -5.64 16.89
C ASN A 158 13.15 -4.96 16.22
N CYS A 159 13.01 -3.64 16.40
CA CYS A 159 11.79 -2.89 16.08
C CYS A 159 11.96 -1.86 14.96
N HIS A 160 12.81 -2.16 13.97
CA HIS A 160 13.14 -1.23 12.89
C HIS A 160 11.88 -0.57 12.26
N PRO A 161 11.83 0.78 12.12
CA PRO A 161 10.64 1.49 11.62
C PRO A 161 10.10 0.96 10.28
N ALA A 162 10.96 0.49 9.38
CA ALA A 162 10.53 -0.11 8.12
C ALA A 162 9.59 -1.32 8.31
N LYS A 163 9.73 -2.09 9.39
CA LYS A 163 8.83 -3.23 9.70
C LYS A 163 7.42 -2.79 10.04
N THR A 164 7.21 -1.52 10.43
CA THR A 164 5.85 -0.98 10.63
C THR A 164 5.09 -0.82 9.32
N MET A 165 5.79 -0.76 8.18
CA MET A 165 5.18 -0.66 6.86
C MET A 165 4.78 -2.02 6.27
N ILE A 166 4.99 -3.13 6.99
CA ILE A 166 4.75 -4.48 6.49
C ILE A 166 3.31 -4.73 6.03
N VAL A 167 2.33 -4.13 6.72
CA VAL A 167 0.92 -4.23 6.31
C VAL A 167 0.70 -3.49 5.00
N LEU A 168 1.32 -2.33 4.80
CA LEU A 168 1.20 -1.59 3.55
C LEU A 168 1.75 -2.41 2.36
N TRP A 169 2.92 -3.03 2.56
CA TRP A 169 3.57 -3.86 1.54
C TRP A 169 2.82 -5.17 1.26
N GLY A 170 2.12 -5.75 2.24
CA GLY A 170 1.27 -6.92 2.00
C GLY A 170 -0.10 -6.56 1.44
N GLN A 171 -0.69 -5.46 1.93
CA GLN A 171 -2.06 -5.08 1.65
C GLN A 171 -2.24 -4.49 0.24
N ILE A 172 -1.34 -3.61 -0.20
CA ILE A 172 -1.51 -2.94 -1.49
C ILE A 172 -1.45 -3.95 -2.64
N PRO A 173 -0.45 -4.85 -2.75
CA PRO A 173 -0.41 -5.84 -3.81
C PRO A 173 -1.63 -6.76 -3.78
N LEU A 174 -2.03 -7.22 -2.60
CA LEU A 174 -3.19 -8.09 -2.43
C LEU A 174 -4.50 -7.41 -2.85
N TRP A 175 -4.63 -6.12 -2.53
CA TRP A 175 -5.76 -5.31 -2.96
C TRP A 175 -5.78 -5.09 -4.47
N VAL A 176 -4.63 -4.84 -5.09
CA VAL A 176 -4.52 -4.75 -6.56
C VAL A 176 -4.89 -6.09 -7.20
N MET A 177 -4.33 -7.21 -6.73
CA MET A 177 -4.60 -8.53 -7.30
C MET A 177 -6.08 -8.87 -7.26
N MET A 178 -6.75 -8.75 -6.10
CA MET A 178 -8.19 -8.96 -5.98
C MET A 178 -9.01 -8.02 -6.88
N SER A 179 -8.64 -6.73 -6.93
CA SER A 179 -9.36 -5.76 -7.75
C SER A 179 -9.27 -6.08 -9.24
N VAL A 180 -8.10 -6.55 -9.68
CA VAL A 180 -7.87 -6.96 -11.06
C VAL A 180 -8.58 -8.28 -11.35
N SER A 181 -8.58 -9.26 -10.44
CA SER A 181 -9.34 -10.51 -10.60
C SER A 181 -10.83 -10.26 -10.79
N PHE A 182 -11.46 -9.39 -9.99
CA PHE A 182 -12.88 -9.04 -10.19
C PHE A 182 -13.13 -8.37 -11.55
N ARG A 183 -12.23 -7.49 -11.99
CA ARG A 183 -12.35 -6.89 -13.33
C ARG A 183 -12.16 -7.91 -14.44
N ASN A 184 -11.25 -8.86 -14.28
CA ASN A 184 -11.06 -9.94 -15.25
C ASN A 184 -12.33 -10.79 -15.37
N MET A 185 -12.97 -11.13 -14.25
CA MET A 185 -14.24 -11.89 -14.27
C MET A 185 -15.36 -11.12 -14.96
N VAL A 186 -15.47 -9.79 -14.74
CA VAL A 186 -16.47 -8.94 -15.40
C VAL A 186 -16.18 -8.75 -16.90
N HIS A 187 -14.91 -8.67 -17.29
CA HIS A 187 -14.49 -8.51 -18.68
C HIS A 187 -14.19 -9.83 -19.40
N MET A 188 -14.49 -10.97 -18.78
CA MET A 188 -14.23 -12.31 -19.31
C MET A 188 -12.78 -12.51 -19.78
N LEU A 189 -11.81 -12.01 -19.01
CA LEU A 189 -10.38 -12.12 -19.31
C LEU A 189 -9.76 -13.34 -18.60
N PRO A 190 -8.68 -13.94 -19.17
CA PRO A 190 -7.95 -13.50 -20.37
C PRO A 190 -8.57 -13.96 -21.70
N ASP A 191 -9.41 -15.00 -21.69
CA ASP A 191 -10.05 -15.55 -22.89
C ASP A 191 -11.59 -15.47 -22.80
N PRO A 192 -12.20 -14.51 -23.50
CA PRO A 192 -13.66 -14.37 -23.55
C PRO A 192 -14.38 -15.55 -24.22
N GLY A 193 -13.67 -16.34 -25.03
CA GLY A 193 -14.22 -17.53 -25.68
C GLY A 193 -14.37 -18.73 -24.74
N SER A 194 -13.75 -18.68 -23.57
CA SER A 194 -13.80 -19.77 -22.60
C SER A 194 -15.19 -19.91 -21.98
N ILE A 195 -15.67 -21.16 -21.89
CA ILE A 195 -16.98 -21.48 -21.30
C ILE A 195 -17.02 -21.05 -19.82
N GLU A 196 -15.91 -21.26 -19.09
CA GLU A 196 -15.79 -20.91 -17.67
C GLU A 196 -15.97 -19.40 -17.41
N ALA A 197 -15.38 -18.55 -18.26
CA ALA A 197 -15.53 -17.10 -18.13
C ALA A 197 -16.98 -16.66 -18.40
N GLN A 198 -17.66 -17.28 -19.38
CA GLN A 198 -19.05 -16.98 -19.69
C GLN A 198 -20.02 -17.43 -18.59
N ILE A 199 -19.77 -18.60 -17.98
CA ILE A 199 -20.52 -19.07 -16.81
C ILE A 199 -20.36 -18.08 -15.66
N THR A 200 -19.12 -17.79 -15.27
CA THR A 200 -18.81 -16.84 -14.17
C THR A 200 -19.45 -15.48 -14.41
N PHE A 201 -19.38 -14.95 -15.64
CA PHE A 201 -20.00 -13.69 -16.00
C PHE A 201 -21.53 -13.74 -15.86
N THR A 202 -22.17 -14.80 -16.34
CA THR A 202 -23.63 -14.98 -16.26
C THR A 202 -24.10 -15.13 -14.82
N GLU A 203 -23.35 -15.85 -14.00
CA GLU A 203 -23.68 -15.98 -12.58
C GLU A 203 -23.47 -14.65 -11.83
N LEU A 204 -22.49 -13.83 -12.20
CA LEU A 204 -22.32 -12.48 -11.65
C LEU A 204 -23.45 -11.53 -12.05
N THR A 205 -23.99 -11.65 -13.27
CA THR A 205 -25.13 -10.82 -13.70
C THR A 205 -26.43 -11.18 -12.99
N LEU A 206 -26.60 -12.44 -12.61
CA LEU A 206 -27.78 -12.94 -11.90
C LEU A 206 -27.61 -12.97 -10.37
N GLY A 207 -26.36 -12.93 -9.89
CA GLY A 207 -25.98 -13.15 -8.49
C GLY A 207 -25.98 -11.91 -7.60
N GLY A 208 -26.75 -10.88 -7.96
CA GLY A 208 -26.90 -9.64 -7.19
C GLY A 208 -27.67 -9.78 -5.88
N PHE A 209 -27.85 -8.64 -5.19
CA PHE A 209 -28.59 -8.55 -3.93
C PHE A 209 -29.23 -7.16 -3.73
N GLY A 210 -30.38 -7.12 -3.07
CA GLY A 210 -31.02 -5.87 -2.66
C GLY A 210 -31.28 -4.93 -3.84
N TRP A 211 -30.64 -3.76 -3.83
CA TRP A 211 -30.74 -2.73 -4.87
C TRP A 211 -29.75 -2.91 -6.04
N ILE A 212 -28.89 -3.94 -5.99
CA ILE A 212 -27.91 -4.27 -7.04
C ILE A 212 -28.26 -5.64 -7.63
N PRO A 213 -29.12 -5.72 -8.64
CA PRO A 213 -29.50 -6.99 -9.26
C PRO A 213 -28.36 -7.59 -10.10
N ASN A 214 -27.55 -6.74 -10.73
CA ASN A 214 -26.43 -7.14 -11.58
C ASN A 214 -25.10 -6.68 -10.95
N LEU A 215 -24.20 -7.61 -10.61
CA LEU A 215 -22.91 -7.27 -10.00
C LEU A 215 -21.85 -6.78 -10.99
N THR A 216 -22.06 -6.96 -12.31
CA THR A 216 -21.12 -6.53 -13.36
C THR A 216 -21.30 -5.06 -13.74
N GLU A 217 -22.46 -4.50 -13.46
CA GLU A 217 -22.78 -3.08 -13.65
C GLU A 217 -22.31 -2.21 -12.49
N VAL A 218 -22.21 -0.91 -12.73
CA VAL A 218 -21.86 0.08 -11.68
C VAL A 218 -23.01 0.26 -10.69
N ASP A 219 -22.71 0.65 -9.45
CA ASP A 219 -23.74 0.93 -8.45
C ASP A 219 -24.39 2.30 -8.71
N HIS A 220 -25.49 2.31 -9.45
CA HIS A 220 -26.27 3.52 -9.75
C HIS A 220 -26.88 4.20 -8.52
N SER A 221 -27.05 3.48 -7.41
CA SER A 221 -27.59 4.04 -6.16
C SER A 221 -26.55 4.86 -5.38
N LEU A 222 -25.27 4.71 -5.71
CA LEU A 222 -24.11 5.28 -5.00
C LEU A 222 -24.01 4.86 -3.52
N ILE A 223 -24.78 3.87 -3.07
CA ILE A 223 -24.75 3.41 -1.67
C ILE A 223 -23.40 2.78 -1.34
N LEU A 224 -22.86 1.87 -2.17
CA LEU A 224 -21.57 1.22 -1.91
C LEU A 224 -20.39 2.21 -2.00
N PRO A 225 -20.26 3.05 -3.04
CA PRO A 225 -19.19 4.05 -3.11
C PRO A 225 -19.17 5.02 -1.92
N VAL A 226 -20.33 5.53 -1.52
CA VAL A 226 -20.45 6.45 -0.39
C VAL A 226 -20.14 5.73 0.93
N ALA A 227 -20.67 4.51 1.12
CA ALA A 227 -20.37 3.71 2.31
C ALA A 227 -18.87 3.44 2.44
N MET A 228 -18.19 3.09 1.35
CA MET A 228 -16.73 2.91 1.34
C MET A 228 -16.00 4.17 1.82
N GLY A 229 -16.35 5.34 1.25
CA GLY A 229 -15.75 6.63 1.63
C GLY A 229 -15.96 6.96 3.11
N LEU A 230 -17.17 6.76 3.61
CA LEU A 230 -17.52 6.99 5.02
C LEU A 230 -16.79 6.04 5.97
N ILE A 231 -16.70 4.75 5.64
CA ILE A 231 -15.99 3.76 6.47
C ILE A 231 -14.49 4.08 6.51
N ASN A 232 -13.88 4.40 5.37
CA ASN A 232 -12.46 4.77 5.33
C ASN A 232 -12.18 6.06 6.10
N LEU A 233 -13.06 7.05 6.01
CA LEU A 233 -12.97 8.26 6.82
C LEU A 233 -13.10 7.95 8.32
N ALA A 234 -14.04 7.07 8.70
CA ALA A 234 -14.21 6.63 10.08
C ALA A 234 -12.96 5.93 10.62
N ILE A 235 -12.29 5.09 9.81
CA ILE A 235 -11.01 4.46 10.17
C ILE A 235 -9.96 5.54 10.49
N ILE A 236 -9.81 6.54 9.62
CA ILE A 236 -8.81 7.61 9.78
C ILE A 236 -9.11 8.44 11.03
N GLU A 237 -10.37 8.82 11.25
CA GLU A 237 -10.75 9.62 12.40
C GLU A 237 -10.62 8.84 13.71
N MET A 238 -10.98 7.57 13.72
CA MET A 238 -10.79 6.71 14.88
C MET A 238 -9.31 6.56 15.22
N GLN A 239 -8.44 6.30 14.23
CA GLN A 239 -7.00 6.19 14.47
C GLN A 239 -6.39 7.52 14.94
N ASN A 240 -6.91 8.65 14.47
CA ASN A 240 -6.49 9.97 14.92
C ASN A 240 -6.98 10.25 16.37
N ALA A 241 -8.22 9.87 16.69
CA ALA A 241 -8.81 10.04 18.01
C ALA A 241 -8.13 9.13 19.06
N ALA A 242 -7.73 7.91 18.69
CA ALA A 242 -7.06 6.97 19.58
C ALA A 242 -5.66 7.40 20.02
N ARG A 243 -5.06 8.42 19.39
CA ARG A 243 -3.72 8.93 19.73
C ARG A 243 -3.73 9.72 21.04
N THR A 244 -2.80 9.42 21.92
CA THR A 244 -2.58 10.15 23.18
C THR A 244 -1.50 11.23 23.05
N ARG A 245 -0.54 11.05 22.16
CA ARG A 245 0.53 12.01 21.87
C ARG A 245 0.12 12.99 20.78
N GLU A 246 0.66 14.21 20.85
CA GLU A 246 0.46 15.22 19.81
C GLU A 246 0.99 14.74 18.46
N SER A 247 0.26 15.05 17.39
CA SER A 247 0.64 14.66 16.04
C SER A 247 1.82 15.50 15.55
N SER A 248 2.85 14.83 15.04
CA SER A 248 3.92 15.51 14.27
C SER A 248 3.35 16.19 13.02
N LYS A 249 4.01 17.25 12.52
CA LYS A 249 3.63 17.95 11.27
C LYS A 249 3.45 16.97 10.11
N LEU A 250 4.37 16.03 9.96
CA LEU A 250 4.32 15.02 8.91
C LEU A 250 3.10 14.09 9.06
N GLN A 251 2.78 13.68 10.29
CA GLN A 251 1.60 12.84 10.56
C GLN A 251 0.29 13.58 10.27
N ARG A 252 0.23 14.89 10.56
CA ARG A 252 -0.93 15.72 10.23
C ARG A 252 -1.12 15.85 8.73
N ILE A 253 -0.04 16.03 7.98
CA ILE A 253 -0.06 16.03 6.51
C ILE A 253 -0.59 14.69 6.00
N PHE A 254 -0.01 13.56 6.43
CA PHE A 254 -0.49 12.24 6.02
C PHE A 254 -1.97 12.00 6.35
N THR A 255 -2.41 12.39 7.56
CA THR A 255 -3.82 12.25 7.96
C THR A 255 -4.75 13.03 7.02
N ASN A 256 -4.38 14.26 6.66
CA ASN A 256 -5.17 15.07 5.73
C ASN A 256 -5.16 14.52 4.30
N VAL A 257 -4.01 13.98 3.84
CA VAL A 257 -3.92 13.31 2.54
C VAL A 257 -4.84 12.09 2.49
N PHE A 258 -4.83 11.23 3.52
CA PHE A 258 -5.70 10.05 3.55
C PHE A 258 -7.20 10.41 3.64
N ARG A 259 -7.55 11.53 4.30
CA ARG A 259 -8.92 12.07 4.29
C ARG A 259 -9.33 12.48 2.88
N GLY A 260 -8.49 13.25 2.20
CA GLY A 260 -8.71 13.64 0.81
C GLY A 260 -8.83 12.43 -0.12
N LEU A 261 -7.96 11.43 0.05
CA LEU A 261 -8.02 10.18 -0.69
C LEU A 261 -9.33 9.42 -0.45
N SER A 262 -9.84 9.39 0.78
CA SER A 262 -11.11 8.71 1.09
C SER A 262 -12.30 9.34 0.38
N ILE A 263 -12.29 10.67 0.21
CA ILE A 263 -13.31 11.41 -0.55
C ILE A 263 -13.13 11.17 -2.05
N LEU A 264 -11.89 11.24 -2.55
CA LEU A 264 -11.56 10.99 -3.96
C LEU A 264 -11.90 9.57 -4.41
N MET A 265 -11.79 8.59 -3.50
CA MET A 265 -12.13 7.19 -3.80
C MET A 265 -13.63 6.96 -4.03
N VAL A 266 -14.52 7.88 -3.63
CA VAL A 266 -15.96 7.74 -3.85
C VAL A 266 -16.33 7.79 -5.34
N PRO A 267 -15.98 8.84 -6.12
CA PRO A 267 -16.26 8.83 -7.56
C PRO A 267 -15.50 7.73 -8.31
N VAL A 268 -14.32 7.33 -7.84
CA VAL A 268 -13.60 6.17 -8.41
C VAL A 268 -14.38 4.87 -8.16
N ALA A 269 -14.93 4.67 -6.96
CA ALA A 269 -15.76 3.51 -6.65
C ALA A 269 -17.12 3.53 -7.38
N ALA A 270 -17.59 4.70 -7.81
CA ALA A 270 -18.81 4.83 -8.60
C ALA A 270 -18.62 4.44 -10.07
N THR A 271 -17.39 4.36 -10.58
CA THR A 271 -17.11 3.98 -11.99
C THR A 271 -16.69 2.52 -12.16
N VAL A 272 -16.63 1.75 -11.08
CA VAL A 272 -16.24 0.33 -11.11
C VAL A 272 -17.46 -0.59 -10.99
N PRO A 273 -17.37 -1.83 -11.49
CA PRO A 273 -18.40 -2.84 -11.30
C PRO A 273 -18.79 -3.02 -9.83
N SER A 274 -20.06 -3.30 -9.57
CA SER A 274 -20.61 -3.42 -8.22
C SER A 274 -19.98 -4.55 -7.42
N CYS A 275 -19.55 -5.66 -8.04
CA CYS A 275 -18.79 -6.71 -7.36
C CYS A 275 -17.47 -6.18 -6.76
N LEU A 276 -16.77 -5.34 -7.52
CA LEU A 276 -15.51 -4.71 -7.10
C LEU A 276 -15.76 -3.67 -6.00
N SER A 277 -16.80 -2.86 -6.15
CA SER A 277 -17.21 -1.90 -5.12
C SER A 277 -17.60 -2.60 -3.81
N LEU A 278 -18.34 -3.71 -3.90
CA LEU A 278 -18.72 -4.55 -2.76
C LEU A 278 -17.49 -5.13 -2.06
N TYR A 279 -16.50 -5.62 -2.81
CA TYR A 279 -15.21 -6.05 -2.27
C TYR A 279 -14.52 -4.90 -1.50
N TRP A 280 -14.45 -3.70 -2.08
CA TRP A 280 -13.84 -2.55 -1.42
C TRP A 280 -14.55 -2.16 -0.14
N VAL A 281 -15.88 -2.08 -0.14
CA VAL A 281 -16.70 -1.80 1.05
C VAL A 281 -16.47 -2.86 2.12
N THR A 282 -16.54 -4.14 1.77
CA THR A 282 -16.36 -5.25 2.71
C THR A 282 -14.97 -5.23 3.33
N SER A 283 -13.95 -5.00 2.50
CA SER A 283 -12.56 -4.89 2.92
C SER A 283 -12.34 -3.71 3.87
N SER A 284 -12.94 -2.56 3.59
CA SER A 284 -12.93 -1.39 4.48
C SER A 284 -13.67 -1.65 5.78
N ALA A 285 -14.85 -2.27 5.74
CA ALA A 285 -15.63 -2.62 6.93
C ALA A 285 -14.86 -3.57 7.85
N TYR A 286 -14.22 -4.61 7.28
CA TYR A 286 -13.33 -5.49 8.04
C TYR A 286 -12.17 -4.70 8.64
N GLY A 287 -11.54 -3.78 7.89
CA GLY A 287 -10.47 -2.93 8.40
C GLY A 287 -10.89 -2.08 9.60
N LEU A 288 -12.11 -1.54 9.58
CA LEU A 288 -12.70 -0.82 10.70
C LEU A 288 -12.89 -1.74 11.91
N CYS A 289 -13.52 -2.90 11.71
CA CYS A 289 -13.71 -3.90 12.76
C CYS A 289 -12.37 -4.37 13.36
N GLN A 290 -11.37 -4.66 12.51
CA GLN A 290 -10.03 -5.05 12.93
C GLN A 290 -9.39 -3.96 13.81
N ASN A 291 -9.47 -2.69 13.40
CA ASN A 291 -8.92 -1.59 14.19
C ASN A 291 -9.65 -1.40 15.51
N LEU A 292 -10.98 -1.56 15.54
CA LEU A 292 -11.76 -1.53 16.77
C LEU A 292 -11.36 -2.67 17.72
N ILE A 293 -11.19 -3.89 17.20
CA ILE A 293 -10.78 -5.08 17.97
C ILE A 293 -9.36 -4.89 18.53
N LEU A 294 -8.41 -4.49 17.69
CA LEU A 294 -7.00 -4.28 18.08
C LEU A 294 -6.79 -3.03 18.94
N MET A 295 -7.80 -2.16 19.09
CA MET A 295 -7.77 -1.04 20.03
C MET A 295 -7.98 -1.51 21.48
N SER A 296 -8.65 -2.65 21.69
CA SER A 296 -8.91 -3.20 23.03
C SER A 296 -7.60 -3.63 23.72
N PRO A 297 -7.31 -3.15 24.95
CA PRO A 297 -6.13 -3.58 25.70
C PRO A 297 -6.13 -5.09 25.95
N ARG A 298 -7.32 -5.68 26.21
CA ARG A 298 -7.48 -7.13 26.44
C ARG A 298 -7.07 -7.94 25.23
N VAL A 299 -7.52 -7.53 24.04
CA VAL A 299 -7.16 -8.20 22.78
C VAL A 299 -5.67 -8.05 22.53
N LYS A 300 -5.11 -6.84 22.71
CA LYS A 300 -3.66 -6.61 22.61
C LYS A 300 -2.85 -7.54 23.51
N ARG A 301 -3.29 -7.76 24.76
CA ARG A 301 -2.67 -8.73 25.67
C ARG A 301 -2.77 -10.16 25.11
N LEU A 302 -3.97 -10.58 24.67
CA LEU A 302 -4.22 -11.91 24.12
C LEU A 302 -3.31 -12.24 22.92
N VAL A 303 -3.11 -11.27 22.03
CA VAL A 303 -2.25 -11.45 20.85
C VAL A 303 -0.76 -11.17 21.11
N GLY A 304 -0.38 -10.86 22.36
CA GLY A 304 1.01 -10.65 22.77
C GLY A 304 1.63 -9.32 22.33
N VAL A 305 0.84 -8.25 22.18
CA VAL A 305 1.35 -6.88 22.00
C VAL A 305 1.90 -6.39 23.35
N PRO A 306 3.12 -5.83 23.45
CA PRO A 306 3.66 -5.29 24.71
C PRO A 306 2.82 -4.16 25.31
N GLN A 307 2.88 -3.96 26.63
CA GLN A 307 2.18 -2.86 27.30
C GLN A 307 3.05 -1.62 27.22
N VAL A 308 2.41 -0.48 26.92
CA VAL A 308 3.07 0.82 26.86
C VAL A 308 2.47 1.75 27.92
N PRO A 309 3.26 2.59 28.62
CA PRO A 309 2.75 3.51 29.64
C PRO A 309 1.71 4.51 29.12
N SER A 310 1.73 4.81 27.83
CA SER A 310 0.80 5.69 27.11
C SER A 310 -0.51 5.01 26.69
N GLU A 311 -0.69 3.71 27.00
CA GLU A 311 -1.88 2.95 26.65
C GLU A 311 -3.09 3.41 27.50
N LEU A 312 -4.19 3.74 26.83
CA LEU A 312 -5.43 4.14 27.49
C LEU A 312 -6.11 2.90 28.12
N ALA A 313 -6.52 3.02 29.38
CA ALA A 313 -7.30 1.98 30.05
C ALA A 313 -8.68 1.77 29.38
N ASN A 314 -9.34 2.86 28.99
CA ASN A 314 -10.66 2.86 28.36
C ASN A 314 -10.62 3.57 26.98
N PRO A 315 -10.03 2.96 25.94
CA PRO A 315 -9.80 3.64 24.67
C PRO A 315 -11.10 4.01 23.93
N TYR A 316 -12.14 3.19 24.00
CA TYR A 316 -13.43 3.47 23.37
C TYR A 316 -14.11 4.71 23.96
N GLN A 317 -14.04 4.89 25.29
CA GLN A 317 -14.58 6.08 25.96
C GLN A 317 -13.81 7.33 25.55
N HIS A 318 -12.48 7.25 25.49
CA HIS A 318 -11.64 8.35 25.05
C HIS A 318 -11.96 8.80 23.61
N VAL A 319 -12.09 7.83 22.70
CA VAL A 319 -12.46 8.10 21.31
C VAL A 319 -13.85 8.74 21.24
N ARG A 320 -14.83 8.20 21.97
CA ARG A 320 -16.19 8.78 22.05
C ARG A 320 -16.17 10.22 22.56
N GLN A 321 -15.40 10.51 23.61
CA GLN A 321 -15.28 11.86 24.17
C GLN A 321 -14.66 12.84 23.17
N LYS A 322 -13.59 12.44 22.46
CA LYS A 322 -13.00 13.28 21.41
C LYS A 322 -13.97 13.56 20.27
N PHE A 323 -14.77 12.57 19.86
CA PHE A 323 -15.81 12.78 18.86
C PHE A 323 -16.89 13.74 19.37
N ALA A 324 -17.37 13.59 20.60
CA ALA A 324 -18.33 14.50 21.22
C ALA A 324 -17.79 15.94 21.30
N GLN A 325 -16.53 16.12 21.73
CA GLN A 325 -15.87 17.42 21.79
C GLN A 325 -15.77 18.08 20.41
N ARG A 326 -15.39 17.32 19.37
CA ARG A 326 -15.35 17.82 17.99
C ARG A 326 -16.72 18.17 17.45
N GLY A 327 -17.73 17.34 17.74
CA GLY A 327 -19.13 17.62 17.38
C GLY A 327 -19.61 18.92 17.99
N ASN A 328 -19.42 19.09 19.31
CA ASN A 328 -19.78 20.31 20.02
C ASN A 328 -19.04 21.54 19.47
N ALA A 329 -17.75 21.41 19.14
CA ALA A 329 -16.98 22.52 18.55
C ALA A 329 -17.43 22.88 17.12
N LEU A 330 -17.97 21.93 16.36
CA LEU A 330 -18.57 22.20 15.05
C LEU A 330 -19.92 22.89 15.23
N LEU A 331 -20.77 22.39 16.12
CA LEU A 331 -22.07 22.97 16.44
C LEU A 331 -21.92 24.41 16.95
N SER A 332 -20.95 24.67 17.83
CA SER A 332 -20.66 26.03 18.32
C SER A 332 -20.20 26.97 17.21
N LYS A 333 -19.45 26.47 16.21
CA LYS A 333 -19.03 27.26 15.04
C LYS A 333 -20.17 27.55 14.07
N VAL A 334 -21.15 26.66 13.99
CA VAL A 334 -22.35 26.82 13.15
C VAL A 334 -23.45 27.60 13.89
N GLY A 335 -23.22 28.03 15.13
CA GLY A 335 -24.17 28.81 15.92
C GLY A 335 -25.36 28.00 16.46
N LEU A 336 -25.33 26.68 16.31
CA LEU A 336 -26.32 25.75 16.83
C LEU A 336 -25.89 25.27 18.22
N ASN A 337 -25.93 26.12 19.23
CA ASN A 337 -25.76 25.66 20.61
C ASN A 337 -27.06 24.96 21.06
N SER A 338 -26.94 23.67 21.43
CA SER A 338 -27.99 23.02 22.23
C SER A 338 -28.08 23.76 23.56
N LYS A 339 -29.26 24.31 23.87
CA LYS A 339 -29.66 24.52 25.26
C LYS A 339 -29.77 23.17 25.96
#